data_AF-A0A7S1SDX6-F1
#
_entry.id   AF-A0A7S1SDX6-F1
#
_cell.length_a   1.000
_cell.length_b   1.000
_cell.length_c   1.000
_cell.angle_alpha   90.00
_cell.angle_beta   90.00
_cell.angle_gamma   90.00
#
_symmetry.space_group_name_H-M   'P 1'
#
loop_
_entity.id
_entity.type
_entity.pdbx_description
1 polymer ?
#
loop_
_entity_poly.entity_id
_entity_poly.type
_entity_poly.pdbx_seq_one_letter_code
_entity_poly.pdbx_strand_id
1 'polypeptide(L)'
;RHAAPLARAVVSALEEPGLGTDGVLARLYLISDVLHNSGARARGASRYHTCFQDLLPDTLESLGRRWLQPLGRSHLEQLKVESALRRVLRAWQDWAVFPPLFCKGLEALLFAPVAEVAPLEAPASEDLRNKIARWLSPGEAARLP
;
A
#
# COMPACT_ATOMS: atom_id res chain seq x y z
N ARG A 1 8.29 23.67 3.80
CA ARG A 1 6.90 24.09 3.50
C ARG A 1 6.28 23.32 2.32
N HIS A 2 7.06 22.89 1.32
CA HIS A 2 6.53 22.23 0.11
C HIS A 2 6.46 20.69 0.16
N ALA A 3 7.05 20.04 1.18
CA ALA A 3 7.13 18.57 1.23
C ALA A 3 5.77 17.86 1.24
N ALA A 4 4.86 18.27 2.12
CA ALA A 4 3.55 17.62 2.22
C ALA A 4 2.67 17.83 0.96
N PRO A 5 2.56 19.05 0.38
CA PRO A 5 1.86 19.22 -0.90
C PRO A 5 2.46 18.41 -2.04
N LEU A 6 3.79 18.35 -2.15
CA LEU A 6 4.46 17.56 -3.19
C LEU A 6 4.20 16.06 -3.00
N ALA A 7 4.40 15.54 -1.79
CA ALA A 7 4.20 14.14 -1.49
C ALA A 7 2.76 13.72 -1.81
N ARG A 8 1.75 14.50 -1.38
CA ARG A 8 0.36 14.24 -1.75
C ARG A 8 0.12 14.27 -3.25
N ALA A 9 0.63 15.28 -3.96
CA ALA A 9 0.43 15.37 -5.40
C ALA A 9 1.01 14.17 -6.16
N VAL A 10 2.24 13.76 -5.84
CA VAL A 10 2.89 12.61 -6.50
C VAL A 10 2.21 11.29 -6.12
N VAL A 11 1.82 11.14 -4.86
CA VAL A 11 1.09 9.95 -4.38
C VAL A 11 -0.29 9.86 -5.04
N SER A 12 -1.08 10.92 -5.05
CA SER A 12 -2.38 10.93 -5.74
C SER A 12 -2.24 10.68 -7.24
N ALA A 13 -1.11 11.05 -7.85
CA ALA A 13 -0.86 10.73 -9.26
C ALA A 13 -0.73 9.22 -9.53
N LEU A 14 -0.33 8.41 -8.54
CA LEU A 14 -0.37 6.93 -8.65
C LEU A 14 -1.79 6.39 -8.66
N GLU A 15 -2.76 7.21 -8.23
CA GLU A 15 -4.16 6.83 -8.14
C GLU A 15 -4.98 7.22 -9.36
N GLU A 16 -4.39 7.93 -10.32
CA GLU A 16 -5.04 8.35 -11.55
C GLU A 16 -5.65 7.16 -12.31
N PRO A 17 -6.95 7.20 -12.66
CA PRO A 17 -7.59 6.16 -13.45
C PRO A 17 -6.94 6.00 -14.83
N GLY A 18 -6.86 4.76 -15.32
CA GLY A 18 -6.33 4.47 -16.66
C GLY A 18 -4.80 4.59 -16.78
N LEU A 19 -4.08 4.68 -15.66
CA LEU A 19 -2.64 4.77 -15.68
C LEU A 19 -1.99 3.45 -16.16
N GLY A 20 -1.25 3.54 -17.27
CA GLY A 20 -0.49 2.41 -17.81
C GLY A 20 0.69 1.99 -16.93
N THR A 21 1.24 0.82 -17.20
CA THR A 21 2.38 0.24 -16.46
C THR A 21 3.56 1.18 -16.33
N ASP A 22 3.99 1.76 -17.44
CA ASP A 22 5.14 2.66 -17.45
C ASP A 22 4.87 3.95 -16.66
N GLY A 23 3.62 4.41 -16.65
CA GLY A 23 3.19 5.58 -15.88
C GLY A 23 3.24 5.35 -14.38
N VAL A 24 2.85 4.15 -13.92
CA VAL A 24 2.97 3.71 -12.53
C VAL A 24 4.43 3.64 -12.12
N LEU A 25 5.26 2.94 -12.91
CA LEU A 25 6.68 2.76 -12.61
C LEU A 25 7.43 4.10 -12.59
N ALA A 26 7.16 4.99 -13.55
CA ALA A 26 7.76 6.32 -13.60
C ALA A 26 7.45 7.16 -12.35
N ARG A 27 6.20 7.15 -11.87
CA ARG A 27 5.82 7.87 -10.64
C ARG A 27 6.45 7.24 -9.41
N LEU A 28 6.54 5.92 -9.34
CA LEU A 28 7.21 5.24 -8.22
C LEU A 28 8.72 5.52 -8.21
N TYR A 29 9.36 5.56 -9.37
CA TYR A 29 10.77 5.98 -9.49
C TYR A 29 10.96 7.44 -9.08
N LEU A 30 10.03 8.34 -9.43
CA LEU A 30 10.07 9.72 -8.95
C LEU A 30 9.99 9.79 -7.41
N ILE A 31 9.09 9.03 -6.77
CA ILE A 31 9.04 8.93 -5.30
C ILE A 31 10.37 8.44 -4.76
N SER A 32 10.93 7.39 -5.36
CA SER A 32 12.21 6.80 -4.97
C SER A 32 13.37 7.80 -5.08
N ASP A 33 13.41 8.60 -6.13
CA ASP A 33 14.42 9.65 -6.33
C ASP A 33 14.29 10.74 -5.28
N VAL A 34 13.07 11.19 -4.97
CA VAL A 34 12.84 12.17 -3.91
C VAL A 34 13.30 11.62 -2.56
N LEU A 35 12.96 10.36 -2.24
CA LEU A 35 13.37 9.70 -1.00
C LEU A 35 14.89 9.59 -0.89
N HIS A 36 15.55 9.10 -1.95
CA HIS A 36 17.02 8.98 -1.99
C HIS A 36 17.70 10.34 -1.79
N ASN A 37 17.28 11.36 -2.54
CA ASN A 37 17.87 12.69 -2.46
C ASN A 37 17.53 13.41 -1.14
N SER A 38 16.44 13.03 -0.48
CA SER A 38 16.06 13.59 0.82
C SER A 38 16.96 13.15 1.98
N GLY A 39 17.86 12.19 1.76
CA GLY A 39 18.93 11.80 2.69
C GLY A 39 20.08 12.81 2.78
N ALA A 40 20.16 13.78 1.86
CA ALA A 40 21.15 14.85 1.93
C ALA A 40 20.94 15.72 3.19
N ARG A 41 22.03 16.29 3.75
CA ARG A 41 22.00 17.19 4.92
C ARG A 41 21.41 18.58 4.62
N ALA A 42 20.35 18.64 3.83
CA ALA A 42 19.62 19.86 3.51
C ALA A 42 18.48 20.10 4.54
N ARG A 43 18.28 21.36 4.92
CA ARG A 43 17.25 21.73 5.89
C ARG A 43 15.86 21.31 5.40
N GLY A 44 15.18 20.49 6.19
CA GLY A 44 13.81 20.05 5.91
C GLY A 44 13.69 18.90 4.91
N ALA A 45 14.79 18.30 4.46
CA ALA A 45 14.79 17.15 3.56
C ALA A 45 14.13 15.92 4.22
N SER A 46 14.42 15.67 5.51
CA SER A 46 13.79 14.59 6.29
C SER A 46 12.26 14.65 6.33
N ARG A 47 11.64 15.81 6.06
CA ARG A 47 10.17 15.93 6.02
C ARG A 47 9.55 15.17 4.86
N TYR A 48 10.26 15.01 3.73
CA TYR A 48 9.76 14.19 2.63
C TYR A 48 9.59 12.74 3.08
N HIS A 49 10.56 12.24 3.84
CA HIS A 49 10.54 10.91 4.41
C HIS A 49 9.28 10.65 5.24
N THR A 50 9.00 11.52 6.22
CA THR A 50 7.79 11.43 7.04
C THR A 50 6.53 11.49 6.20
N CYS A 51 6.43 12.46 5.28
CA CYS A 51 5.22 12.59 4.46
C CYS A 51 4.97 11.38 3.56
N PHE A 52 6.00 10.77 2.97
CA PHE A 52 5.84 9.54 2.20
C PHE A 52 5.55 8.33 3.09
N GLN A 53 6.18 8.23 4.25
CA GLN A 53 5.91 7.17 5.22
C GLN A 53 4.44 7.12 5.62
N ASP A 54 3.81 8.29 5.80
CA ASP A 54 2.40 8.40 6.17
C ASP A 54 1.44 8.03 5.02
N LEU A 55 1.83 8.27 3.76
CA LEU A 55 0.97 8.17 2.59
C LEU A 55 1.12 6.86 1.79
N LEU A 56 2.30 6.23 1.84
CA LEU A 56 2.61 5.05 1.04
C LEU A 56 1.79 3.79 1.38
N PRO A 57 1.46 3.48 2.66
CA PRO A 57 0.73 2.26 2.98
C PRO A 57 -0.59 2.13 2.21
N ASP A 58 -1.48 3.11 2.37
CA ASP A 58 -2.81 3.12 1.73
C ASP A 58 -2.70 3.11 0.20
N THR A 59 -1.75 3.89 -0.34
CA THR A 59 -1.57 4.01 -1.78
C THR A 59 -1.04 2.73 -2.41
N LEU A 60 -0.08 2.06 -1.77
CA LEU A 60 0.48 0.81 -2.30
C LEU A 60 -0.53 -0.33 -2.18
N GLU A 61 -1.38 -0.34 -1.16
CA GLU A 61 -2.50 -1.28 -1.09
C GLU A 61 -3.50 -1.06 -2.23
N SER A 62 -3.94 0.19 -2.42
CA SER A 62 -4.81 0.62 -3.52
C SER A 62 -4.21 0.27 -4.89
N LEU A 63 -2.90 0.47 -5.06
CA LEU A 63 -2.18 0.11 -6.28
C LEU A 63 -2.15 -1.40 -6.50
N GLY A 64 -1.90 -2.19 -5.46
CA GLY A 64 -1.95 -3.65 -5.51
C GLY A 64 -3.31 -4.16 -5.97
N ARG A 65 -4.39 -3.62 -5.39
CA ARG A 65 -5.77 -4.00 -5.76
C ARG A 65 -6.11 -3.67 -7.21
N ARG A 66 -5.68 -2.52 -7.72
CA ARG A 66 -6.11 -2.05 -9.05
C ARG A 66 -5.22 -2.54 -10.18
N TRP A 67 -3.92 -2.68 -9.93
CA TRP A 67 -2.93 -2.78 -10.99
C TRP A 67 -2.11 -4.06 -10.97
N LEU A 68 -2.08 -4.80 -9.86
CA LEU A 68 -1.45 -6.13 -9.78
C LEU A 68 -2.44 -7.29 -9.95
N GLN A 69 -3.73 -7.00 -10.17
CA GLN A 69 -4.70 -8.02 -10.53
C GLN A 69 -4.36 -8.64 -11.89
N PRO A 70 -4.47 -9.97 -12.07
CA PRO A 70 -4.05 -10.66 -13.30
C PRO A 70 -4.84 -10.29 -14.57
N LEU A 71 -5.92 -9.51 -14.44
CA LEU A 71 -6.86 -9.26 -15.54
C LEU A 71 -6.19 -8.52 -16.70
N GLY A 72 -6.14 -9.17 -17.88
CA GLY A 72 -5.73 -8.55 -19.13
C GLY A 72 -4.20 -8.42 -19.35
N ARG A 73 -3.34 -9.00 -18.50
CA ARG A 73 -1.89 -9.05 -18.71
C ARG A 73 -1.37 -10.46 -18.95
N SER A 74 -0.32 -10.59 -19.77
CA SER A 74 0.41 -11.85 -19.87
C SER A 74 1.21 -12.11 -18.59
N HIS A 75 1.47 -13.38 -18.29
CA HIS A 75 2.27 -13.76 -17.14
C HIS A 75 3.66 -13.10 -17.13
N LEU A 76 4.31 -12.98 -18.30
CA LEU A 76 5.61 -12.33 -18.43
C LEU A 76 5.55 -10.84 -18.07
N GLU A 77 4.51 -10.13 -18.52
CA GLU A 77 4.33 -8.72 -18.19
C GLU A 77 4.07 -8.51 -16.71
N GLN A 78 3.30 -9.41 -16.08
CA GLN A 78 3.09 -9.39 -14.63
C GLN A 78 4.40 -9.59 -13.86
N LEU A 79 5.23 -10.56 -14.25
CA LEU A 79 6.53 -10.80 -13.60
C LEU A 79 7.50 -9.61 -13.73
N LYS A 80 7.56 -8.97 -14.91
CA LYS A 80 8.40 -7.78 -15.14
C LYS A 80 8.00 -6.64 -14.20
N VAL A 81 6.70 -6.41 -14.12
CA VAL A 81 6.07 -5.43 -13.25
C VAL A 81 6.41 -5.71 -11.78
N GLU A 82 6.17 -6.92 -11.29
CA GLU A 82 6.43 -7.27 -9.90
C GLU A 82 7.92 -7.14 -9.56
N SER A 83 8.79 -7.57 -10.49
CA SER A 83 10.24 -7.43 -10.34
C SER A 83 10.68 -5.97 -10.20
N ALA A 84 10.12 -5.07 -11.03
CA ALA A 84 10.43 -3.64 -10.94
C ALA A 84 9.99 -3.04 -9.60
N LEU A 85 8.79 -3.38 -9.12
CA LEU A 85 8.29 -2.94 -7.81
C LEU A 85 9.15 -3.46 -6.65
N ARG A 86 9.50 -4.75 -6.66
CA ARG A 86 10.38 -5.36 -5.65
C ARG A 86 11.76 -4.70 -5.64
N ARG A 87 12.29 -4.32 -6.81
CA ARG A 87 13.56 -3.58 -6.91
C ARG A 87 13.50 -2.23 -6.21
N VAL A 88 12.39 -1.49 -6.34
CA VAL A 88 12.23 -0.20 -5.62
C VAL A 88 12.18 -0.42 -4.11
N LEU A 89 11.36 -1.36 -3.64
CA LEU A 89 11.26 -1.67 -2.20
C LEU A 89 12.59 -2.18 -1.61
N ARG A 90 13.38 -2.90 -2.42
CA ARG A 90 14.73 -3.32 -2.03
C ARG A 90 15.69 -2.13 -1.97
N ALA A 91 15.65 -1.22 -2.94
CA ALA A 91 16.47 0.00 -2.92
C ALA A 91 16.19 0.84 -1.67
N TRP A 92 14.92 0.96 -1.24
CA TRP A 92 14.58 1.67 -0.01
C TRP A 92 15.15 1.00 1.26
N GLN A 93 15.28 -0.33 1.27
CA GLN A 93 15.96 -1.04 2.36
C GLN A 93 17.48 -0.82 2.30
N ASP A 94 18.08 -0.99 1.12
CA ASP A 94 19.53 -0.87 0.92
C ASP A 94 20.05 0.54 1.25
N TRP A 95 19.26 1.57 0.93
CA TRP A 95 19.56 2.96 1.26
C TRP A 95 19.17 3.38 2.67
N ALA A 96 18.60 2.45 3.46
CA ALA A 96 18.04 2.72 4.79
C ALA A 96 17.09 3.94 4.79
N VAL A 97 16.27 4.04 3.75
CA VAL A 97 15.17 5.01 3.67
C VAL A 97 14.22 4.67 4.82
N PHE A 98 13.48 3.56 4.71
CA PHE A 98 12.60 3.12 5.79
C PHE A 98 13.19 1.97 6.62
N PRO A 99 12.72 1.76 7.86
CA PRO A 99 13.04 0.56 8.63
C PRO A 99 12.68 -0.73 7.87
N PRO A 100 13.46 -1.81 7.99
CA PRO A 100 13.22 -3.06 7.24
C PRO A 100 11.82 -3.64 7.40
N LEU A 101 11.25 -3.61 8.61
CA LEU A 101 9.89 -4.07 8.88
C LEU A 101 8.83 -3.24 8.16
N PHE A 102 9.05 -1.93 8.03
CA PHE A 102 8.13 -1.06 7.31
C PHE A 102 8.13 -1.41 5.81
N CYS A 103 9.31 -1.57 5.20
CA CYS A 103 9.43 -2.02 3.81
C CYS A 103 8.75 -3.38 3.56
N LYS A 104 8.83 -4.32 4.52
CA LYS A 104 8.12 -5.59 4.46
C LYS A 104 6.60 -5.43 4.54
N GLY A 105 6.11 -4.49 5.36
CA GLY A 105 4.71 -4.11 5.40
C GLY A 105 4.23 -3.56 4.06
N LEU A 106 4.99 -2.66 3.44
CA LEU A 106 4.68 -2.12 2.10
C LEU A 106 4.67 -3.22 1.03
N GLU A 107 5.60 -4.18 1.09
CA GLU A 107 5.64 -5.34 0.21
C GLU A 107 4.36 -6.18 0.34
N ALA A 108 3.91 -6.43 1.57
CA ALA A 108 2.67 -7.16 1.84
C ALA A 108 1.43 -6.43 1.31
N LEU A 109 1.31 -5.13 1.55
CA LEU A 109 0.20 -4.31 1.07
C LEU A 109 0.11 -4.32 -0.46
N LEU A 110 1.26 -4.29 -1.15
CA LEU A 110 1.32 -4.24 -2.60
C LEU A 110 0.99 -5.60 -3.26
N PHE A 111 1.58 -6.69 -2.78
CA PHE A 111 1.47 -8.01 -3.43
C PHE A 111 0.40 -8.93 -2.83
N ALA A 112 -0.09 -8.63 -1.64
CA ALA A 112 -1.19 -9.35 -0.98
C ALA A 112 -2.21 -8.35 -0.41
N PRO A 113 -2.79 -7.48 -1.27
CA PRO A 113 -3.75 -6.50 -0.80
C PRO A 113 -4.99 -7.19 -0.22
N VAL A 114 -5.57 -6.61 0.84
CA VAL A 114 -6.81 -7.15 1.41
C VAL A 114 -7.90 -7.02 0.36
N ALA A 115 -8.63 -8.11 0.08
CA ALA A 115 -9.78 -8.03 -0.82
C ALA A 115 -10.80 -7.05 -0.22
N GLU A 116 -11.42 -6.23 -1.07
CA GLU A 116 -12.58 -5.44 -0.62
C GLU A 116 -13.64 -6.40 -0.13
N VAL A 117 -14.05 -6.22 1.14
CA VAL A 117 -15.16 -6.97 1.70
C VAL A 117 -16.39 -6.53 0.89
N ALA A 118 -16.80 -7.36 -0.07
CA ALA A 118 -18.08 -7.21 -0.72
C ALA A 118 -19.13 -7.05 0.39
N PRO A 119 -20.14 -6.15 0.24
CA PRO A 119 -21.23 -6.04 1.20
C PRO A 119 -21.72 -7.45 1.49
N LEU A 120 -21.62 -7.87 2.76
CA LEU A 120 -22.08 -9.18 3.19
C LEU A 120 -23.60 -9.23 2.98
N GLU A 121 -24.05 -9.59 1.78
CA GLU A 121 -25.44 -9.94 1.51
C GLU A 121 -25.80 -11.29 2.16
N ALA A 122 -24.82 -12.01 2.70
CA ALA A 122 -25.08 -13.22 3.47
C ALA A 122 -25.46 -12.85 4.91
N PRO A 123 -26.66 -13.22 5.41
CA PRO A 123 -26.95 -13.14 6.84
C PRO A 123 -25.85 -13.93 7.54
N ALA A 124 -25.16 -13.29 8.50
CA ALA A 124 -24.04 -13.89 9.23
C ALA A 124 -24.36 -15.35 9.51
N SER A 125 -23.61 -16.27 8.90
CA SER A 125 -23.92 -17.69 8.92
C SER A 125 -24.16 -18.11 10.37
N GLU A 126 -25.13 -19.00 10.60
CA GLU A 126 -25.47 -19.51 11.93
C GLU A 126 -24.20 -19.90 12.72
N ASP A 127 -23.22 -20.47 12.03
CA ASP A 127 -21.89 -20.81 12.55
C ASP A 127 -21.08 -19.61 13.07
N LEU A 128 -21.08 -18.49 12.35
CA LEU A 128 -20.40 -17.27 12.81
C LEU A 128 -21.11 -16.70 14.05
N ARG A 129 -22.44 -16.68 14.05
CA ARG A 129 -23.24 -16.25 15.20
C ARG A 129 -22.97 -17.12 16.42
N ASN A 130 -22.95 -18.44 16.25
CA ASN A 130 -22.67 -19.41 17.30
C ASN A 130 -21.24 -19.28 17.85
N LYS A 131 -20.25 -19.03 16.98
CA LYS A 131 -18.86 -18.77 17.41
C LYS A 131 -18.74 -17.47 18.19
N ILE A 132 -19.37 -16.39 17.73
CA ILE A 132 -19.38 -15.09 18.42
C ILE A 132 -20.07 -15.22 19.78
N ALA A 133 -21.24 -15.89 19.85
CA ALA A 133 -21.94 -16.15 21.10
C ALA A 133 -21.12 -16.97 22.10
N ARG A 134 -20.26 -17.89 21.61
CA ARG A 134 -19.35 -18.67 22.45
C ARG A 134 -18.15 -17.88 22.96
N TRP A 135 -17.73 -16.85 22.24
CA TRP A 135 -16.57 -16.03 22.59
C TRP A 135 -16.92 -14.85 23.49
N LEU A 136 -18.17 -14.39 23.45
CA LEU A 136 -18.66 -13.36 24.35
C LEU A 136 -19.03 -13.99 25.70
N SER A 137 -18.62 -13.34 26.79
CA SER A 137 -19.07 -13.74 28.12
C SER A 137 -20.59 -13.55 28.23
N PRO A 138 -21.30 -14.25 29.13
CA PRO A 138 -22.77 -14.19 29.22
C PRO A 138 -23.35 -12.76 29.34
N GLY A 139 -22.59 -11.82 29.90
CA GLY A 139 -22.99 -10.40 30.01
C GLY A 139 -22.75 -9.54 28.76
N GLU A 140 -21.95 -10.00 27.80
CA GLU A 140 -21.64 -9.30 26.55
C GLU A 140 -22.57 -9.73 25.41
N ALA A 141 -23.01 -11.00 25.40
CA ALA A 141 -23.99 -11.51 24.44
C ALA A 141 -25.36 -10.81 24.55
N ALA A 142 -25.75 -10.36 25.75
CA ALA A 142 -26.99 -9.61 26.00
C ALA A 142 -26.99 -8.17 25.46
N ARG A 143 -25.87 -7.70 24.89
CA ARG A 143 -25.70 -6.34 24.33
C ARG A 143 -25.53 -6.32 22.81
N LEU A 144 -25.64 -7.47 22.16
CA LEU A 144 -25.64 -7.53 20.70
C LEU A 144 -26.99 -7.01 20.15
N PRO A 145 -26.98 -6.22 19.06
CA PRO A 145 -28.20 -5.72 18.41
C PRO A 145 -29.01 -6.82 17.75
#